data_AF-A0A9P1NLD6-F1
#
_entry.id   AF-A0A9P1NLD6-F1
#
_cell.length_a   1.000
_cell.length_b   1.000
_cell.length_c   1.000
_cell.angle_alpha   90.00
_cell.angle_beta   90.00
_cell.angle_gamma   90.00
#
_symmetry.space_group_name_H-M   'P 1'
#
loop_
_entity.id
_entity.type
_entity.pdbx_description
1 polymer ?
#
loop_
_entity_poly.entity_id
_entity_poly.type
_entity_poly.pdbx_seq_one_letter_code
_entity_poly.pdbx_strand_id
1 'polypeptide(L)'
;MKQLVRIGMINWHLLPAVDIAVTADVGVIGENRSGKSTLLNLTQLVITGNNGRIFASTRAPLMRGPVITGPRPRRHPKLLSSSR
;
A
#
# COMPACT_ATOMS: atom_id res chain seq x y z
N MET A 1 -1.37 -16.84 -21.61
CA MET A 1 -1.42 -16.18 -20.30
C MET A 1 0.01 -15.91 -19.83
N LYS A 2 0.25 -14.83 -19.08
CA LYS A 2 1.58 -14.53 -18.50
C LYS A 2 1.56 -14.86 -17.01
N GLN A 3 2.63 -15.44 -16.49
CA GLN A 3 2.77 -15.81 -15.08
C GLN A 3 4.01 -15.14 -14.49
N LEU A 4 3.89 -14.62 -13.27
CA LEU A 4 5.02 -14.14 -12.50
C LEU A 4 5.72 -15.34 -11.85
N VAL A 5 6.98 -15.57 -12.20
CA VAL A 5 7.75 -16.74 -11.73
C VAL A 5 8.80 -16.37 -10.69
N ARG A 6 9.30 -15.13 -10.73
CA ARG A 6 10.35 -14.64 -9.85
C ARG A 6 10.36 -13.12 -9.82
N ILE A 7 10.66 -12.54 -8.66
CA ILE A 7 10.83 -11.10 -8.46
C ILE A 7 12.24 -10.88 -7.91
N GLY A 8 13.11 -10.27 -8.71
CA GLY A 8 14.42 -9.79 -8.27
C GLY A 8 14.39 -8.28 -8.08
N MET A 9 14.90 -7.81 -6.93
CA MET A 9 14.99 -6.39 -6.59
C MET A 9 16.39 -6.10 -6.05
N ILE A 10 17.05 -5.10 -6.63
CA ILE A 10 18.36 -4.63 -6.19
C ILE A 10 18.26 -3.13 -6.00
N ASN A 11 18.67 -2.63 -4.83
CA ASN A 11 18.63 -1.21 -4.48
C ASN A 11 17.25 -0.56 -4.69
N TRP A 12 16.18 -1.31 -4.46
CA TRP A 12 14.81 -0.81 -4.60
C TRP A 12 14.32 -0.22 -3.28
N HIS A 13 14.34 1.11 -3.18
CA HIS A 13 14.07 1.83 -1.94
C HIS A 13 14.93 1.33 -0.76
N LEU A 14 14.30 0.88 0.34
CA LEU A 14 14.95 0.41 1.56
C LEU A 14 15.35 -1.07 1.50
N LEU A 15 15.05 -1.76 0.39
CA LEU A 15 15.35 -3.18 0.22
C LEU A 15 16.73 -3.31 -0.44
N PRO A 16 17.73 -3.91 0.24
CA PRO A 16 19.11 -3.96 -0.27
C PRO A 16 19.21 -4.85 -1.51
N ALA A 17 18.94 -6.15 -1.34
CA ALA A 17 18.80 -7.11 -2.42
C ALA A 17 17.80 -8.17 -1.96
N VAL A 18 16.78 -8.42 -2.78
CA VAL A 18 15.72 -9.37 -2.47
C VAL A 18 15.39 -10.16 -3.73
N ASP A 19 15.29 -11.47 -3.57
CA ASP A 19 14.94 -12.39 -4.64
C ASP A 19 13.87 -13.35 -4.13
N ILE A 20 12.71 -13.32 -4.78
CA ILE A 20 11.51 -14.04 -4.35
C ILE A 20 11.07 -14.94 -5.49
N ALA A 21 11.15 -16.25 -5.28
CA ALA A 21 10.49 -17.22 -6.15
C ALA A 21 8.98 -17.13 -5.96
N VAL A 22 8.23 -17.08 -7.05
CA VAL A 22 6.76 -16.99 -7.05
C VAL A 22 6.21 -18.28 -7.63
N THR A 23 5.49 -19.04 -6.81
CA THR A 23 4.84 -20.28 -7.21
C THR A 23 3.34 -20.15 -6.99
N ALA A 24 2.54 -20.36 -8.03
CA ALA A 24 1.08 -20.23 -7.98
C ALA A 24 0.63 -18.91 -7.31
N ASP A 25 -0.35 -18.96 -6.42
CA ASP A 25 -0.88 -17.81 -5.69
C ASP A 25 -0.04 -17.52 -4.43
N VAL A 26 0.38 -16.26 -4.26
CA VAL A 26 1.28 -15.86 -3.16
C VAL A 26 0.64 -14.74 -2.34
N GLY A 27 0.65 -14.91 -1.01
CA GLY A 27 0.30 -13.87 -0.04
C GLY A 27 1.54 -13.14 0.48
N VAL A 28 1.51 -11.80 0.50
CA VAL A 28 2.58 -10.95 1.06
C VAL A 28 2.11 -10.38 2.40
N ILE A 29 2.72 -10.83 3.51
CA ILE A 29 2.32 -10.50 4.89
C ILE A 29 3.52 -9.89 5.65
N GLY A 30 3.24 -9.06 6.65
CA GLY A 30 4.26 -8.42 7.48
C GLY A 30 3.69 -7.21 8.23
N GLU A 31 4.52 -6.54 9.03
CA GLU A 31 4.12 -5.32 9.74
C GLU A 31 3.81 -4.16 8.77
N ASN A 32 3.07 -3.16 9.24
CA ASN A 32 2.97 -1.89 8.52
C ASN A 32 4.36 -1.27 8.35
N ARG A 33 4.59 -0.62 7.20
CA ARG A 33 5.88 0.00 6.83
C ARG A 33 7.05 -0.98 6.61
N SER A 34 6.82 -2.30 6.62
CA SER A 34 7.85 -3.30 6.29
C SER A 34 8.21 -3.39 4.79
N GLY A 35 7.62 -2.55 3.93
CA GLY A 35 7.91 -2.52 2.50
C GLY A 35 6.97 -3.35 1.60
N LYS A 36 5.85 -3.89 2.10
CA LYS A 36 4.89 -4.65 1.27
C LYS A 36 4.35 -3.88 0.06
N SER A 37 3.95 -2.61 0.25
CA SER A 37 3.49 -1.76 -0.86
C SER A 37 4.62 -1.40 -1.82
N THR A 38 5.88 -1.41 -1.36
CA THR A 38 7.07 -1.15 -2.16
C THR A 38 7.34 -2.30 -3.15
N LEU A 39 7.09 -3.54 -2.74
CA LEU A 39 7.12 -4.71 -3.63
C LEU A 39 6.10 -4.58 -4.76
N LEU A 40 4.85 -4.26 -4.44
CA LEU A 40 3.79 -4.11 -5.45
C LEU A 40 4.07 -2.94 -6.41
N ASN A 41 4.64 -1.84 -5.91
CA ASN A 41 5.07 -0.72 -6.73
C ASN A 41 6.13 -1.14 -7.77
N LEU A 42 7.16 -1.90 -7.36
CA LEU A 42 8.18 -2.41 -8.28
C LEU A 42 7.55 -3.26 -9.38
N THR A 43 6.73 -4.24 -9.01
CA THR A 43 6.08 -5.13 -9.97
C THR A 43 5.27 -4.33 -10.98
N GLN A 44 4.52 -3.34 -10.50
CA GLN A 44 3.76 -2.47 -11.38
C GLN A 44 4.66 -1.65 -12.30
N LEU A 45 5.75 -1.07 -11.80
CA LEU A 45 6.71 -0.29 -12.60
C LEU A 45 7.35 -1.11 -13.71
N VAL A 46 7.78 -2.33 -13.42
CA VAL A 46 8.44 -3.20 -14.41
C VAL A 46 7.46 -3.58 -15.52
N ILE A 47 6.19 -3.79 -15.18
CA ILE A 47 5.15 -4.15 -16.15
C ILE A 47 4.75 -2.94 -17.01
N THR A 48 4.55 -1.77 -16.41
CA THR A 48 4.00 -0.59 -17.10
C THR A 48 5.06 0.38 -17.63
N GLY A 49 6.31 0.21 -17.23
CA GLY A 49 7.40 1.14 -17.49
C GLY A 49 7.28 2.44 -16.68
N ASN A 50 8.25 3.35 -16.85
CA ASN A 50 8.25 4.66 -16.20
C ASN A 50 7.24 5.64 -16.84
N ASN A 51 5.96 5.31 -16.78
CA ASN A 51 4.88 6.18 -17.21
C ASN A 51 4.34 6.95 -16.00
N GLY A 52 4.71 8.23 -15.89
CA GLY A 52 4.35 9.09 -14.76
C GLY A 52 2.85 9.21 -14.48
N ARG A 53 1.98 8.95 -15.48
CA ARG A 53 0.52 8.97 -15.30
C ARG A 53 0.01 7.76 -14.51
N ILE A 54 0.68 6.62 -14.65
CA ILE A 54 0.38 5.39 -13.89
C ILE A 54 1.08 5.45 -12.52
N PHE A 55 2.32 5.94 -12.50
CA PHE A 55 3.14 6.01 -11.30
C PHE A 55 2.66 7.07 -10.27
N ALA A 56 1.89 8.07 -10.71
CA ALA A 56 1.29 9.08 -9.84
C ALA A 56 0.29 8.47 -8.83
N SER A 57 -0.39 7.37 -9.17
CA SER A 57 -1.29 6.67 -8.26
C SER A 57 -0.55 6.06 -7.07
N THR A 58 0.69 5.61 -7.27
CA THR A 58 1.55 5.05 -6.22
C THR A 58 2.39 6.12 -5.51
N ARG A 59 2.37 7.36 -6.00
CA ARG A 59 2.85 8.58 -5.33
C ARG A 59 1.75 9.31 -4.56
N ALA A 60 0.60 8.68 -4.33
CA ALA A 60 -0.28 9.11 -3.23
C ALA A 60 0.54 9.03 -1.92
N PRO A 61 0.55 10.09 -1.11
CA PRO A 61 1.58 10.37 -0.13
C PRO A 61 1.73 9.21 0.86
N LEU A 62 2.97 8.83 1.15
CA LEU A 62 3.37 7.89 2.21
C LEU A 62 2.96 8.33 3.64
N MET A 63 1.92 9.15 3.79
CA MET A 63 1.43 9.69 5.07
C MET A 63 -0.10 9.87 5.12
N ARG A 64 -0.91 9.13 4.36
CA ARG A 64 -2.33 8.94 4.71
C ARG A 64 -2.74 7.51 4.40
N GLY A 65 -2.82 6.68 5.44
CA GLY A 65 -3.52 5.41 5.33
C GLY A 65 -4.96 5.63 4.84
N PRO A 66 -5.63 4.61 4.30
CA PRO A 66 -7.04 4.73 3.96
C PRO A 66 -7.78 5.16 5.23
N VAL A 67 -8.30 6.39 5.25
CA VAL A 67 -9.42 6.70 6.13
C VAL A 67 -10.55 5.85 5.60
N ILE A 68 -10.78 4.71 6.24
CA ILE A 68 -12.05 3.99 6.11
C ILE A 68 -13.09 5.01 6.53
N THR A 69 -13.76 5.65 5.56
CA THR A 69 -14.92 6.48 5.80
C THR A 69 -16.06 5.55 6.17
N GLY A 70 -16.04 5.06 7.41
CA GLY A 70 -17.25 4.62 8.08
C GLY A 70 -18.21 5.81 8.19
N PRO A 71 -19.52 5.55 8.34
CA PRO A 71 -20.48 6.62 8.57
C PRO A 71 -20.00 7.49 9.74
N ARG A 72 -19.96 8.82 9.54
CA ARG A 72 -19.57 9.76 10.60
C ARG A 72 -20.38 9.43 11.87
N PRO A 73 -19.75 9.36 13.06
CA PRO A 73 -20.53 9.27 14.29
C PRO A 73 -21.45 10.48 14.34
N ARG A 74 -22.77 10.24 14.38
CA ARG A 74 -23.77 11.29 14.60
C ARG A 74 -23.37 11.98 15.90
N ARG A 75 -23.00 13.26 15.82
CA ARG A 75 -22.85 14.09 17.02
C ARG A 75 -24.23 14.14 17.68
N HIS A 76 -24.41 13.39 18.76
CA HIS A 76 -25.51 13.65 19.68
C HIS A 76 -25.28 15.04 20.28
N PRO A 77 -26.27 15.95 20.27
CA PRO A 77 -26.16 17.20 21.01
C PRO A 77 -25.88 16.85 22.47
N LYS A 78 -24.86 17.47 23.07
CA LYS A 78 -24.69 17.45 24.51
C LYS A 78 -25.97 18.07 25.11
N LEU A 79 -26.79 17.26 25.75
CA LEU A 79 -27.81 17.74 26.67
C LEU A 79 -27.07 18.57 27.71
N LEU A 80 -27.29 19.89 27.72
CA LEU A 80 -26.96 20.71 28.88
C LEU A 80 -27.81 20.15 30.02
N SER A 81 -27.18 19.37 30.90
CA SER A 81 -27.74 19.14 32.23
C SER A 81 -27.72 20.47 32.95
N SER A 82 -28.90 21.07 33.14
CA SER A 82 -29.06 22.09 34.15
C SER A 82 -28.67 21.47 35.49
N SER A 83 -27.80 22.17 36.22
CA SER A 83 -27.60 21.87 37.63
C SER A 83 -27.23 23.16 38.34
N ARG A 84 -28.19 23.58 39.18
CA ARG A 84 -28.22 24.67 40.15
C ARG A 84 -28.64 26.03 39.61
#